data_AF-A0A015ISV4-F1
#
_entry.id   AF-A0A015ISV4-F1
#
_cell.length_a   1.000
_cell.length_b   1.000
_cell.length_c   1.000
_cell.angle_alpha   90.00
_cell.angle_beta   90.00
_cell.angle_gamma   90.00
#
_symmetry.space_group_name_H-M   'P 1'
#
loop_
_entity.id
_entity.type
_entity.pdbx_description
1 polymer ?
#
loop_
_entity_poly.entity_id
_entity_poly.type
_entity_poly.pdbx_seq_one_letter_code
_entity_poly.pdbx_strand_id
1 'polypeptide(L)'
;MSNSISQVVLHLLSKNGPQTSKQLLSHINGYRETISHKYLKSKVLDNMKNQNLIHKKIYRGDSNDPKSSKIKPLWLWNINENKVNKVAHMELNTERENDNEQAKQKDVVNEI
;
A
#
# COMPACT_ATOMS: atom_id res chain seq x y z
N MET A 1 -11.02 14.06 -12.49
CA MET A 1 -9.98 14.58 -11.57
C MET A 1 -8.93 13.49 -11.39
N SER A 2 -7.63 13.79 -11.54
CA SER A 2 -6.58 12.83 -11.20
C SER A 2 -6.41 12.76 -9.69
N ASN A 3 -6.35 11.55 -9.13
CA ASN A 3 -6.02 11.38 -7.72
C ASN A 3 -4.53 11.64 -7.53
N SER A 4 -4.16 12.40 -6.51
CA SER A 4 -2.75 12.58 -6.14
C SER A 4 -2.15 11.27 -5.64
N ILE A 5 -0.83 11.08 -5.79
CA ILE A 5 -0.13 9.88 -5.29
C ILE A 5 -0.39 9.66 -3.79
N SER A 6 -0.50 10.72 -3.00
CA SER A 6 -0.83 10.61 -1.58
C SER A 6 -2.21 10.02 -1.33
N GLN A 7 -3.22 10.39 -2.13
CA GLN A 7 -4.54 9.77 -2.06
C GLN A 7 -4.50 8.30 -2.47
N VAL A 8 -3.73 7.96 -3.51
CA VAL A 8 -3.51 6.56 -3.92
C VAL A 8 -2.84 5.75 -2.80
N VAL A 9 -1.82 6.29 -2.13
CA VAL A 9 -1.17 5.64 -0.98
C VAL A 9 -2.16 5.40 0.16
N LEU A 10 -2.96 6.40 0.55
CA LEU A 10 -3.95 6.23 1.60
C LEU A 10 -5.00 5.17 1.23
N HIS A 11 -5.43 5.15 -0.02
CA HIS A 11 -6.34 4.13 -0.51
C HIS A 11 -5.74 2.72 -0.44
N LEU A 12 -4.52 2.53 -0.96
CA LEU A 12 -3.84 1.23 -0.93
C LEU A 12 -3.64 0.71 0.49
N LEU A 13 -3.25 1.58 1.42
CA LEU A 13 -3.11 1.19 2.83
C LEU A 13 -4.47 0.96 3.52
N SER A 14 -5.53 1.64 3.08
CA SER A 14 -6.88 1.43 3.62
C SER A 14 -7.45 0.10 3.17
N LYS A 15 -7.30 -0.22 1.88
CA LYS A 15 -7.82 -1.44 1.23
C LYS A 15 -6.99 -2.67 1.59
N ASN A 16 -5.66 -2.59 1.49
CA ASN A 16 -4.77 -3.75 1.62
C ASN A 16 -4.09 -3.86 2.99
N GLY A 17 -4.27 -2.86 3.87
CA GLY A 17 -3.58 -2.80 5.15
C GLY A 17 -2.11 -2.39 5.04
N PRO A 18 -1.29 -2.66 6.08
CA PRO A 18 0.09 -2.19 6.14
C PRO A 18 0.98 -2.81 5.05
N GLN A 19 1.76 -1.97 4.36
CA GLN A 19 2.58 -2.40 3.21
C GLN A 19 3.99 -1.82 3.23
N THR A 20 4.93 -2.53 2.59
CA THR A 20 6.27 -2.00 2.31
C THR A 20 6.24 -0.95 1.21
N SER A 21 7.26 -0.08 1.14
CA SER A 21 7.41 0.86 0.03
C SER A 21 7.46 0.19 -1.35
N LYS A 22 7.98 -1.04 -1.43
CA LYS A 22 8.05 -1.80 -2.69
C LYS A 22 6.67 -2.27 -3.15
N GLN A 23 5.85 -2.77 -2.23
CA GLN A 23 4.46 -3.17 -2.52
C GLN A 23 3.63 -1.96 -2.96
N LEU A 24 3.69 -0.85 -2.21
CA LEU A 24 3.03 0.40 -2.58
C LEU A 24 3.42 0.87 -3.98
N LEU A 25 4.72 0.86 -4.30
CA LEU A 25 5.21 1.25 -5.62
C LEU A 25 4.63 0.37 -6.74
N SER A 26 4.60 -0.94 -6.53
CA SER A 26 4.05 -1.89 -7.50
C SER A 26 2.59 -1.60 -7.82
N HIS A 27 1.81 -1.21 -6.82
CA HIS A 27 0.41 -0.84 -7.01
C HIS A 27 0.29 0.52 -7.70
N ILE A 28 1.00 1.56 -7.24
CA ILE A 28 0.92 2.93 -7.79
C ILE A 28 1.25 2.96 -9.28
N ASN A 29 2.25 2.19 -9.73
CA ASN A 29 2.62 2.15 -11.14
C ASN A 29 1.49 1.60 -12.05
N GLY A 30 0.49 0.90 -11.51
CA GLY A 30 -0.71 0.49 -12.24
C GLY A 30 -1.69 1.64 -12.53
N TYR A 31 -1.56 2.78 -11.85
CA TYR A 31 -2.55 3.88 -11.84
C TYR A 31 -2.23 5.05 -12.81
N ARG A 32 -1.28 4.88 -13.75
CA ARG A 32 -0.81 5.84 -14.78
C ARG A 32 0.42 6.70 -14.44
N GLU A 33 0.87 6.75 -13.19
CA GLU A 33 2.09 7.50 -12.81
C GLU A 33 3.25 6.56 -12.50
N THR A 34 4.18 6.42 -13.45
CA THR A 34 5.46 5.75 -13.18
C THR A 34 6.32 6.67 -12.31
N ILE A 35 6.40 6.37 -11.03
CA ILE A 35 7.28 7.08 -10.10
C ILE A 35 8.47 6.21 -9.73
N SER A 36 9.60 6.84 -9.42
CA SER A 36 10.74 6.08 -8.91
C SER A 36 10.52 5.69 -7.44
N HIS A 37 11.10 4.56 -7.03
CA HIS A 37 11.07 4.13 -5.62
C HIS A 37 11.67 5.20 -4.69
N LYS A 38 12.72 5.90 -5.14
CA LYS A 38 13.35 6.99 -4.40
C LYS A 38 12.39 8.15 -4.19
N TYR A 39 11.66 8.54 -5.24
CA TYR A 39 10.65 9.60 -5.16
C TYR A 39 9.52 9.22 -4.19
N LEU A 40 8.97 8.00 -4.30
CA LEU A 40 7.95 7.50 -3.37
C LEU A 40 8.41 7.62 -1.91
N LYS A 41 9.63 7.18 -1.59
CA LYS A 41 10.13 7.23 -0.20
C LYS A 41 10.39 8.66 0.27
N SER A 42 11.27 9.38 -0.42
CA SER A 42 11.82 10.64 0.07
C SER A 42 10.91 11.85 -0.11
N LYS A 43 9.90 11.76 -0.99
CA LYS A 43 8.98 12.86 -1.24
C LYS A 43 7.58 12.54 -0.76
N VAL A 44 7.00 11.41 -1.17
CA VAL A 44 5.61 11.11 -0.86
C VAL A 44 5.44 10.60 0.58
N LEU A 45 6.08 9.47 0.90
CA LEU A 45 5.90 8.81 2.20
C LEU A 45 6.49 9.63 3.35
N ASP A 46 7.66 10.24 3.17
CA ASP A 46 8.25 11.11 4.19
C ASP A 46 7.39 12.37 4.44
N ASN A 47 6.81 12.99 3.40
CA ASN A 47 5.91 14.12 3.58
C ASN A 47 4.61 13.72 4.29
N MET A 48 3.98 12.61 3.89
CA MET A 48 2.77 12.10 4.55
C MET A 48 3.04 11.71 6.02
N LYS A 49 4.23 11.18 6.31
CA LYS A 49 4.68 10.92 7.68
C LYS A 49 4.82 12.21 8.48
N ASN A 50 5.45 13.25 7.91
CA ASN A 50 5.60 14.54 8.58
C ASN A 50 4.25 15.23 8.87
N GLN A 51 3.23 14.96 8.06
CA GLN A 51 1.85 15.42 8.29
C GLN A 51 1.07 14.56 9.31
N ASN A 52 1.69 13.50 9.83
CA ASN A 52 1.09 12.48 10.70
C ASN A 52 -0.08 11.73 10.05
N LEU A 53 -0.10 11.57 8.73
CA LEU A 53 -1.12 10.77 8.03
C LEU A 53 -0.81 9.28 8.05
N ILE A 54 0.48 8.94 8.00
CA ILE A 54 0.98 7.57 8.04
C ILE A 54 2.17 7.47 9.00
N HIS A 55 2.48 6.26 9.44
CA HIS A 55 3.65 5.98 10.25
C HIS A 55 4.30 4.66 9.85
N LYS A 56 5.58 4.50 10.22
CA LYS A 56 6.39 3.35 9.86
C LYS A 56 6.58 2.46 11.08
N LYS A 57 6.23 1.17 10.98
CA LYS A 57 6.37 0.18 12.06
C LYS A 57 7.21 -1.00 11.57
N ILE A 58 8.05 -1.55 12.44
CA ILE A 58 8.76 -2.80 12.16
C ILE A 58 7.81 -3.96 12.47
N TYR A 59 7.58 -4.80 11.48
CA TYR A 59 7.04 -6.13 11.68
C TYR A 59 8.21 -7.10 11.85
N ARG A 60 8.34 -7.64 13.06
CA ARG A 60 9.17 -8.80 13.36
C ARG A 60 8.18 -9.94 13.47
N GLY A 61 8.43 -11.07 12.79
CA GLY A 61 7.51 -12.20 12.87
C GLY A 61 7.27 -12.62 14.32
N ASP A 62 6.19 -13.37 14.56
CA ASP A 62 5.83 -13.85 15.90
C ASP A 62 7.00 -14.58 16.57
N SER A 63 7.48 -14.07 17.70
CA SER A 63 8.62 -14.65 18.42
C SER A 63 8.33 -16.04 18.99
N ASN A 64 7.05 -16.44 19.06
CA ASN A 64 6.62 -17.73 19.58
C ASN A 64 6.61 -18.85 18.54
N ASP A 65 6.74 -18.52 17.24
CA ASP A 65 6.93 -19.52 16.20
C ASP A 65 8.44 -19.76 15.98
N PRO A 66 8.97 -20.97 16.24
CA PRO A 66 10.38 -21.30 16.03
C PRO A 66 10.86 -21.02 14.59
N LYS A 67 9.95 -21.05 13.60
CA LYS A 67 10.25 -20.73 12.19
C LYS A 67 10.31 -19.23 11.92
N SER A 68 9.67 -18.43 12.75
CA SER A 68 9.55 -16.97 12.59
C SER A 68 10.80 -16.20 13.03
N SER A 69 11.65 -16.80 13.88
CA SER A 69 12.99 -16.29 14.22
C SER A 69 13.90 -16.06 12.99
N LYS A 70 13.58 -16.67 11.84
CA LYS A 70 14.28 -16.50 10.55
C LYS A 70 13.68 -15.41 9.66
N ILE A 71 12.53 -14.84 10.00
CA ILE A 71 11.86 -13.82 9.18
C ILE A 71 12.58 -12.49 9.39
N LYS A 72 13.18 -11.98 8.30
CA LYS A 72 13.84 -10.67 8.31
C LYS A 72 12.83 -9.58 8.72
N PRO A 73 13.23 -8.63 9.59
CA PRO A 73 12.36 -7.53 9.98
C PRO A 73 11.92 -6.74 8.75
N LEU A 74 10.61 -6.55 8.61
CA LEU A 74 10.01 -5.78 7.52
C LEU A 74 9.54 -4.43 8.03
N TRP A 75 9.81 -3.39 7.25
CA TRP A 75 9.34 -2.06 7.54
C TRP A 75 8.04 -1.79 6.78
N LEU A 76 6.94 -1.66 7.52
CA LEU A 76 5.61 -1.46 6.97
C LEU A 76 5.12 -0.04 7.25
N TRP A 77 4.47 0.55 6.27
CA TRP A 77 3.73 1.80 6.41
C TRP A 77 2.30 1.49 6.84
N ASN A 78 1.80 2.25 7.80
CA ASN A 78 0.50 2.09 8.42
C ASN A 78 -0.22 3.44 8.38
N ILE A 79 -1.55 3.42 8.27
CA ILE A 79 -2.36 4.62 8.42
C ILE A 79 -2.36 5.07 9.88
N ASN A 80 -2.32 6.37 10.11
CA ASN A 80 -2.63 6.93 11.42
C ASN A 80 -4.15 7.09 11.56
N GLU A 81 -4.81 6.09 12.11
CA GLU A 81 -6.28 6.06 12.24
C GLU A 81 -6.83 7.17 13.15
N ASN A 82 -5.99 7.79 13.99
CA ASN A 82 -6.37 8.95 14.79
C ASN A 82 -6.56 10.23 13.95
N LYS A 83 -6.00 10.27 12.74
CA LYS A 83 -6.05 11.44 11.83
C LYS A 83 -6.76 11.16 10.51
N VAL A 84 -6.77 9.92 10.07
CA VAL A 84 -7.25 9.52 8.75
C VAL A 84 -8.43 8.58 8.92
N ASN A 85 -9.58 8.98 8.38
CA ASN A 85 -10.72 8.09 8.27
C ASN A 85 -10.46 7.06 7.17
N LYS A 86 -10.05 5.85 7.57
CA LYS A 86 -9.76 4.73 6.67
C LYS A 86 -10.93 4.42 5.71
N VAL A 87 -12.18 4.52 6.19
CA VAL A 87 -13.38 4.22 5.40
C VAL A 87 -13.51 5.19 4.22
N ALA A 88 -13.21 6.47 4.43
CA ALA A 88 -13.28 7.49 3.39
C ALA A 88 -12.27 7.29 2.24
N HIS A 89 -11.29 6.40 2.43
CA HIS A 89 -10.27 6.09 1.45
C HIS A 89 -10.38 4.66 0.89
N MET A 90 -11.38 3.87 1.27
CA MET A 90 -11.55 2.52 0.72
C MET A 90 -11.98 2.51 -0.75
N GLU A 91 -12.76 3.50 -1.17
CA GLU A 91 -13.29 3.59 -2.53
C GLU A 91 -12.65 4.76 -3.26
N LEU A 92 -11.47 4.53 -3.85
CA LEU A 92 -10.85 5.51 -4.73
C LEU A 92 -11.37 5.24 -6.15
N ASN A 93 -12.33 6.06 -6.62
CA ASN A 93 -12.85 5.97 -7.99
C ASN A 93 -11.69 6.11 -8.98
N THR A 94 -11.21 4.98 -9.46
CA THR A 94 -10.14 4.88 -10.43
C THR A 94 -10.59 3.90 -11.48
N GLU A 95 -10.72 4.41 -12.71
CA GLU A 95 -11.24 3.70 -13.88
C GLU A 95 -10.58 2.33 -14.12
N ARG A 96 -9.38 2.07 -13.54
CA ARG A 96 -8.59 0.85 -13.74
C ARG A 96 -8.50 -0.13 -12.55
N GLU A 97 -9.04 0.16 -11.36
CA GLU A 97 -9.14 -0.91 -10.34
C GLU A 97 -9.97 -2.08 -10.86
N ASN A 98 -11.06 -1.74 -11.57
CA ASN A 98 -11.96 -2.72 -12.19
C ASN A 98 -11.24 -3.60 -13.23
N ASP A 99 -10.28 -3.06 -13.99
CA ASP A 99 -9.55 -3.83 -15.01
C ASP A 99 -8.55 -4.81 -14.38
N ASN A 100 -7.91 -4.43 -13.26
CA ASN A 100 -6.87 -5.23 -12.61
C ASN A 100 -7.47 -6.32 -11.69
N GLU A 101 -8.65 -6.08 -11.11
CA GLU A 101 -9.42 -7.12 -10.41
C GLU A 101 -9.99 -8.16 -11.40
N GLN A 102 -10.44 -7.73 -12.60
CA GLN A 102 -10.85 -8.65 -13.66
C GLN A 102 -9.69 -9.50 -14.21
N ALA A 103 -8.47 -8.95 -14.29
CA ALA A 103 -7.30 -9.72 -14.71
C ALA A 103 -6.95 -10.84 -13.71
N LYS A 104 -7.01 -10.55 -12.39
CA LYS A 104 -6.75 -11.57 -11.36
C LYS A 104 -7.82 -12.66 -11.27
N GLN A 105 -9.08 -12.37 -11.60
CA GLN A 105 -10.14 -13.39 -11.62
C GLN A 105 -10.05 -14.31 -12.85
N LYS A 106 -9.52 -13.84 -13.98
CA LYS A 106 -9.40 -14.65 -15.20
C LYS A 106 -8.29 -15.71 -15.13
N ASP A 107 -7.25 -15.50 -14.33
CA ASP A 107 -6.16 -16.49 -14.17
C ASP A 107 -6.52 -17.67 -13.24
N VAL A 108 -7.63 -17.60 -12.51
CA VAL A 108 -8.05 -18.70 -11.60
C VAL A 108 -9.02 -19.68 -12.28
N VAL A 109 -9.56 -19.35 -13.45
CA VAL A 109 -10.60 -20.15 -14.12
C VAL A 109 -10.03 -21.14 -15.17
N ASN A 110 -8.72 -21.14 -15.41
CA ASN A 110 -8.09 -21.93 -16.47
C ASN A 110 -7.22 -23.12 -15.99
N GLU A 111 -7.49 -23.65 -14.80
CA GLU A 111 -6.99 -24.98 -14.38
C GLU A 111 -8.16 -25.84 -13.88
N ILE A 112 -8.95 -26.39 -14.82
CA ILE A 112 -9.75 -27.61 -14.62
C ILE A 112 -9.60 -28.47 -15.87
#